data_AF-A0A7S3N7F8-F1
#
_entry.id   AF-A0A7S3N7F8-F1
#
_cell.length_a   1.000
_cell.length_b   1.000
_cell.length_c   1.000
_cell.angle_alpha   90.00
_cell.angle_beta   90.00
_cell.angle_gamma   90.00
#
_symmetry.space_group_name_H-M   'P 1'
#
loop_
_entity.id
_entity.type
_entity.pdbx_description
1 polymer ?
#
loop_
_entity_poly.entity_id
_entity_poly.type
_entity_poly.pdbx_seq_one_letter_code
_entity_poly.pdbx_strand_id
1 'polypeptide(L)'
;SYFEWRKNLQHVSAGKLTRRWEEQSKKTLFEVIKGKKLSEEDYGSQESKKKFKGAKEIDIVYSGLEEIMCGSVNDHFQRALEQNCSLRISGFSKSIEKVANFYRESGIVF
;
A
#
# COMPACT_ATOMS: atom_id res chain seq x y z
N SER A 1 -12.37 -7.36 -3.01
CA SER A 1 -13.35 -6.68 -3.88
C SER A 1 -12.79 -5.46 -4.61
N TYR A 2 -12.42 -4.34 -3.95
CA TYR A 2 -11.93 -3.14 -4.69
C TYR A 2 -10.63 -3.38 -5.49
N PHE A 3 -9.60 -3.95 -4.86
CA PHE A 3 -8.34 -4.26 -5.54
C PHE A 3 -8.51 -5.25 -6.70
N GLU A 4 -9.45 -6.18 -6.55
CA GLU A 4 -9.81 -7.15 -7.58
C GLU A 4 -10.52 -6.48 -8.76
N TRP A 5 -11.47 -5.58 -8.50
CA TRP A 5 -12.10 -4.78 -9.54
C TRP A 5 -11.07 -3.93 -10.31
N ARG A 6 -10.15 -3.27 -9.59
CA ARG A 6 -9.06 -2.48 -10.21
C ARG A 6 -8.16 -3.35 -11.09
N LYS A 7 -7.81 -4.56 -10.62
CA LYS A 7 -7.04 -5.54 -11.39
C LYS A 7 -7.77 -5.93 -12.68
N ASN A 8 -9.08 -6.17 -12.60
CA ASN A 8 -9.88 -6.57 -13.75
C ASN A 8 -9.94 -5.47 -14.83
N LEU A 9 -10.00 -4.20 -14.44
CA LEU A 9 -9.93 -3.07 -15.37
C LEU A 9 -8.55 -2.89 -16.02
N GLN A 10 -7.48 -3.12 -15.26
CA GLN A 10 -6.11 -2.91 -15.76
C GLN A 10 -5.62 -4.06 -16.64
N HIS A 11 -6.30 -5.21 -16.63
CA HIS A 11 -5.90 -6.44 -17.32
C HIS A 11 -4.45 -6.89 -17.05
N VAL A 12 -3.86 -6.41 -15.94
CA VAL A 12 -2.46 -6.65 -15.56
C VAL A 12 -2.40 -6.95 -14.07
N SER A 13 -1.67 -8.01 -13.70
CA SER A 13 -1.34 -8.27 -12.29
C SER A 13 -0.40 -7.21 -11.74
N ALA A 14 -0.71 -6.68 -10.56
CA ALA A 14 0.15 -5.72 -9.87
C ALA A 14 1.58 -6.29 -9.71
N GLY A 15 2.59 -5.49 -10.05
CA GLY A 15 4.00 -5.87 -9.98
C GLY A 15 4.50 -6.77 -11.12
N LYS A 16 3.65 -7.25 -12.04
CA LYS A 16 4.08 -8.19 -13.10
C LYS A 16 5.16 -7.61 -14.02
N LEU A 17 5.05 -6.34 -14.37
CA LEU A 17 5.98 -5.64 -15.27
C LEU A 17 7.25 -5.18 -14.53
N THR A 18 7.16 -4.84 -13.25
CA THR A 18 8.25 -4.21 -12.49
C THR A 18 9.06 -5.19 -11.66
N ARG A 19 8.52 -6.37 -11.32
CA ARG A 19 9.14 -7.31 -10.36
C ARG A 19 10.61 -7.63 -10.65
N ARG A 20 10.93 -8.02 -11.89
CA ARG A 20 12.32 -8.37 -12.26
C ARG A 20 13.24 -7.15 -12.25
N TRP A 21 12.72 -6.00 -12.63
CA TRP A 21 13.47 -4.75 -12.62
C TRP A 21 13.77 -4.29 -11.19
N GLU A 22 12.80 -4.41 -10.27
CA GLU A 22 13.00 -4.18 -8.84
C GLU A 22 14.03 -5.14 -8.23
N GLU A 23 13.93 -6.43 -8.55
CA GLU A 23 14.90 -7.46 -8.12
C GLU A 23 16.32 -7.09 -8.53
N GLN A 24 16.49 -6.70 -9.80
CA GLN A 24 17.79 -6.30 -10.33
C GLN A 24 18.28 -4.99 -9.69
N SER A 25 17.41 -4.00 -9.54
CA SER A 25 17.74 -2.71 -8.94
C SER A 25 18.19 -2.85 -7.48
N LYS A 26 17.51 -3.70 -6.70
CA LYS A 26 17.90 -4.02 -5.31
C LYS A 26 19.28 -4.68 -5.25
N LYS A 27 19.58 -5.60 -6.17
CA LYS A 27 20.91 -6.24 -6.25
C LYS A 27 22.00 -5.22 -6.59
N THR A 28 21.79 -4.40 -7.62
CA THR A 28 22.74 -3.37 -8.02
C THR A 28 23.00 -2.37 -6.89
N LEU A 29 21.96 -1.93 -6.19
CA LEU A 29 22.11 -1.05 -5.03
C LEU A 29 22.94 -1.71 -3.92
N PHE A 30 22.70 -2.99 -3.64
CA PHE A 30 23.45 -3.73 -2.64
C PHE A 30 24.93 -3.89 -3.01
N GLU A 31 25.25 -4.14 -4.29
CA GLU A 31 26.64 -4.20 -4.78
C GLU A 31 27.36 -2.86 -4.62
N VAL A 32 26.66 -1.74 -4.88
CA VAL A 32 27.21 -0.39 -4.69
C VAL A 32 27.52 -0.13 -3.22
N ILE A 33 26.60 -0.48 -2.30
CA ILE A 33 26.79 -0.30 -0.86
C ILE A 33 27.93 -1.18 -0.33
N LYS A 34 28.01 -2.43 -0.79
CA LYS A 34 29.06 -3.38 -0.37
C LYS A 34 30.42 -3.06 -1.01
N GLY A 35 30.45 -2.31 -2.11
CA GLY A 35 31.66 -1.99 -2.88
C GLY A 35 32.28 -3.20 -3.59
N LYS A 36 31.56 -4.32 -3.70
CA LYS A 36 32.00 -5.57 -4.31
C LYS A 36 30.81 -6.27 -4.96
N LYS A 37 31.06 -7.05 -6.02
CA LYS A 37 30.02 -7.90 -6.63
C LYS A 37 29.49 -8.90 -5.60
N LEU A 38 28.19 -9.21 -5.71
CA LEU A 38 27.53 -10.21 -4.86
C LEU A 38 28.23 -11.58 -5.04
N SER A 39 28.65 -12.20 -3.94
CA SER A 39 29.17 -13.57 -3.93
C SER A 39 28.09 -14.59 -3.56
N GLU A 40 28.34 -15.88 -3.77
CA GLU A 40 27.43 -16.97 -3.36
C GLU A 40 27.08 -16.92 -1.86
N GLU A 41 28.04 -16.48 -1.02
CA GLU A 41 27.88 -16.32 0.42
C GLU A 41 26.81 -15.28 0.79
N ASP A 42 26.65 -14.23 -0.02
CA ASP A 42 25.63 -13.18 0.19
C ASP A 42 24.21 -13.70 -0.01
N TYR A 43 24.05 -14.72 -0.86
CA TYR A 43 22.79 -15.40 -1.13
C TYR A 43 22.55 -16.62 -0.25
N GLY A 44 23.48 -16.98 0.63
CA GLY A 44 23.51 -18.26 1.33
C GLY A 44 22.29 -18.53 2.20
N SER A 45 21.66 -17.48 2.76
CA SER A 45 20.45 -17.63 3.58
C SER A 45 19.15 -17.51 2.76
N GLN A 46 18.15 -18.33 3.11
CA GLN A 46 16.78 -18.21 2.60
C GLN A 46 16.21 -16.79 2.82
N GLU A 47 16.63 -16.13 3.90
CA GLU A 47 16.25 -14.77 4.25
C GLU A 47 16.86 -13.73 3.31
N SER A 48 18.14 -13.87 2.95
CA SER A 48 18.82 -13.04 1.95
C SER A 48 18.11 -13.13 0.59
N LYS A 49 17.70 -14.34 0.18
CA LYS A 49 16.95 -14.54 -1.07
C LYS A 49 15.58 -13.87 -1.06
N LYS A 50 14.92 -13.76 0.11
CA LYS A 50 13.66 -13.01 0.25
C LYS A 50 13.88 -11.50 0.12
N LYS A 51 14.97 -10.95 0.68
CA LYS A 51 15.27 -9.50 0.64
C LYS A 51 15.38 -8.94 -0.77
N PHE A 52 16.00 -9.69 -1.68
CA PHE A 52 16.17 -9.24 -3.07
C PHE A 52 14.93 -9.45 -3.94
N LYS A 53 13.94 -10.22 -3.48
CA LYS A 53 12.76 -10.54 -4.27
C LYS A 53 11.89 -9.30 -4.48
N GLY A 54 11.34 -9.17 -5.69
CA GLY A 54 10.36 -8.13 -6.02
C GLY A 54 8.99 -8.53 -5.49
N ALA A 55 8.13 -7.54 -5.26
CA ALA A 55 6.81 -7.78 -4.67
C ALA A 55 5.94 -8.65 -5.60
N LYS A 56 5.21 -9.61 -5.02
CA LYS A 56 4.12 -10.30 -5.72
C LYS A 56 2.83 -9.48 -5.58
N GLU A 57 1.83 -9.84 -6.38
CA GLU A 57 0.51 -9.23 -6.33
C GLU A 57 -0.09 -9.22 -4.90
N ILE A 58 0.03 -10.34 -4.18
CA ILE A 58 -0.45 -10.45 -2.80
C ILE A 58 0.27 -9.49 -1.83
N ASP A 59 1.57 -9.30 -2.02
CA ASP A 59 2.38 -8.41 -1.17
C ASP A 59 1.95 -6.96 -1.39
N ILE A 60 1.66 -6.59 -2.64
CA ILE A 60 1.15 -5.26 -3.01
C ILE A 60 -0.25 -5.03 -2.44
N VAL A 61 -1.12 -6.05 -2.48
CA VAL A 61 -2.46 -5.96 -1.89
C VAL A 61 -2.39 -5.77 -0.38
N TYR A 62 -1.54 -6.53 0.31
CA TYR A 62 -1.37 -6.37 1.76
C TYR A 62 -0.78 -5.03 2.15
N SER A 63 0.26 -4.57 1.44
CA SER A 63 0.84 -3.25 1.67
C SER A 63 -0.17 -2.12 1.44
N GLY A 64 -0.95 -2.20 0.35
CA GLY A 64 -2.01 -1.22 0.09
C GLY A 64 -3.14 -1.27 1.11
N LEU A 65 -3.49 -2.44 1.63
CA LEU A 65 -4.48 -2.59 2.70
C LEU A 65 -3.97 -1.97 4.01
N GLU A 66 -2.72 -2.25 4.37
CA GLU A 66 -2.07 -1.70 5.57
C GLU A 66 -2.05 -0.17 5.53
N GLU A 67 -1.63 0.41 4.40
CA GLU A 67 -1.61 1.87 4.20
C GLU A 67 -3.00 2.50 4.43
N ILE A 68 -4.04 1.93 3.81
CA ILE A 68 -5.42 2.43 3.93
C ILE A 68 -5.93 2.29 5.37
N MET A 69 -5.67 1.15 6.01
CA MET A 69 -6.17 0.87 7.36
C MET A 69 -5.47 1.75 8.41
N CYS A 70 -4.14 1.83 8.36
CA CYS A 70 -3.37 2.66 9.27
C CYS A 70 -3.74 4.14 9.13
N GLY A 71 -3.86 4.64 7.89
CA GLY A 71 -4.29 6.02 7.63
C GLY A 71 -5.70 6.28 8.17
N SER A 72 -6.65 5.42 7.85
CA SER A 72 -8.06 5.56 8.28
C SER A 72 -8.22 5.51 9.80
N VAL A 73 -7.51 4.62 10.49
CA VAL A 73 -7.56 4.53 11.96
C VAL A 73 -6.95 5.76 12.60
N ASN A 74 -5.82 6.24 12.08
CA ASN A 74 -5.18 7.47 12.58
C ASN A 74 -6.11 8.67 12.41
N ASP A 75 -6.73 8.84 11.24
CA ASP A 75 -7.69 9.92 10.97
C ASP A 75 -8.89 9.87 11.94
N HIS A 76 -9.46 8.68 12.15
CA HIS A 76 -10.58 8.51 13.08
C HIS A 76 -10.16 8.80 14.52
N PHE A 77 -8.95 8.44 14.91
CA PHE A 77 -8.43 8.67 16.25
C PHE A 77 -8.20 10.16 16.52
N GLN A 78 -7.55 10.88 15.60
CA GLN A 78 -7.35 12.33 15.73
C GLN A 78 -8.68 13.07 15.84
N ARG A 79 -9.64 12.76 14.97
CA ARG A 79 -10.97 13.37 15.01
C ARG A 79 -11.76 13.01 16.28
N ALA A 80 -11.60 11.79 16.80
CA ALA A 80 -12.22 11.38 18.05
C ALA A 80 -11.69 12.19 19.24
N LEU A 81 -10.38 12.50 19.25
CA LEU A 81 -9.77 13.38 20.24
C LEU A 81 -10.29 14.82 20.12
N GLU A 82 -10.32 15.37 18.90
CA GLU A 82 -10.81 16.74 18.63
C GLU A 82 -12.28 16.93 19.03
N GLN A 83 -13.13 15.94 18.75
CA GLN A 83 -14.57 15.99 19.00
C GLN A 83 -14.98 15.40 20.35
N ASN A 84 -14.00 14.92 21.14
CA ASN A 84 -14.20 14.20 22.40
C ASN A 84 -15.32 13.13 22.29
N CYS A 85 -15.23 12.27 21.27
CA CYS A 85 -16.25 11.29 20.94
C CYS A 85 -15.65 9.88 20.78
N SER A 86 -16.52 8.86 20.71
CA SER A 86 -16.05 7.49 20.45
C SER A 86 -15.55 7.33 19.00
N LEU A 87 -14.62 6.38 18.78
CA LEU A 87 -14.13 6.04 17.43
C LEU A 87 -15.27 5.70 16.45
N ARG A 88 -16.36 5.11 16.95
CA ARG A 88 -17.56 4.83 16.15
C ARG A 88 -18.20 6.11 15.63
N ILE A 89 -18.41 7.11 16.49
CA ILE A 89 -19.02 8.40 16.13
C ILE A 89 -18.09 9.16 15.18
N SER A 90 -16.79 9.17 15.45
CA SER A 90 -15.78 9.77 14.56
C SER A 90 -15.82 9.15 13.15
N GLY A 91 -15.90 7.82 13.06
CA GLY A 91 -16.01 7.10 11.78
C GLY A 91 -17.29 7.45 11.00
N PHE A 92 -18.44 7.52 11.68
CA PHE A 92 -19.69 7.98 11.05
C PHE A 92 -19.61 9.43 10.61
N SER A 93 -19.08 10.32 11.46
CA SER A 93 -18.90 11.74 11.15
C SER A 93 -18.06 11.92 9.88
N LYS A 94 -16.93 11.20 9.77
CA LYS A 94 -16.07 11.27 8.59
C LYS A 94 -16.74 10.70 7.33
N SER A 95 -17.52 9.64 7.49
CA SER A 95 -18.26 9.03 6.37
C SER A 95 -19.34 9.97 5.84
N ILE A 96 -20.10 10.61 6.73
CA ILE A 96 -21.11 11.62 6.37
C ILE A 96 -20.45 12.82 5.69
N GLU A 97 -19.32 13.31 6.22
CA GLU A 97 -18.57 14.42 5.62
C GLU A 97 -18.12 14.10 4.19
N LYS A 98 -17.57 12.90 3.94
CA LYS A 98 -17.17 12.47 2.60
C LYS A 98 -18.33 12.44 1.62
N VAL A 99 -19.45 11.84 2.01
CA VAL A 99 -20.66 11.76 1.17
C VAL A 99 -21.24 13.16 0.93
N ALA A 100 -21.35 13.98 1.97
CA ALA A 100 -21.86 15.35 1.86
C ALA A 100 -21.00 16.21 0.93
N ASN A 101 -19.67 16.08 0.99
CA ASN A 101 -18.76 16.82 0.11
C ASN A 101 -18.95 16.40 -1.35
N PHE A 102 -19.07 15.10 -1.63
CA PHE A 102 -19.38 14.61 -2.98
C PHE A 102 -20.68 15.21 -3.54
N TYR A 103 -21.74 15.26 -2.74
CA TYR A 103 -23.01 15.87 -3.15
C TYR A 103 -22.93 17.39 -3.35
N ARG A 104 -22.16 18.09 -2.50
CA ARG A 104 -21.95 19.54 -2.64
C ARG A 104 -21.20 19.88 -3.92
N GLU A 105 -20.16 19.11 -4.25
CA GLU A 105 -19.36 19.28 -5.46
C GLU A 105 -20.16 18.92 -6.72
N SER A 106 -21.00 17.89 -6.64
CA SER A 106 -21.81 17.41 -7.78
C SER A 106 -23.10 18.21 -7.99
N GLY A 107 -23.40 19.22 -7.16
CA GLY A 107 -24.57 20.09 -7.32
C GLY A 107 -25.92 19.45 -6.96
N ILE A 108 -25.93 18.33 -6.21
CA ILE A 108 -27.14 17.56 -5.85
C ILE A 108 -27.96 17.19 -7.10
N VAL A 109 -27.33 16.49 -8.03
CA VAL A 109 -28.01 15.93 -9.21
C VAL A 109 -27.79 14.42 -9.22
N PHE A 110 -28.86 13.69 -9.55
CA PHE A 110 -29.11 12.25 -9.35
C PHE A 110 -27.92 11.28 -9.49
#